data_AF-A0A395V386-F1
#
_entry.id   AF-A0A395V386-F1
#
_cell.length_a   1.000
_cell.length_b   1.000
_cell.length_c   1.000
_cell.angle_alpha   90.00
_cell.angle_beta   90.00
_cell.angle_gamma   90.00
#
_symmetry.space_group_name_H-M   'P 1'
#
loop_
_entity.id
_entity.type
_entity.pdbx_description
1 polymer ?
#
loop_
_entity_poly.entity_id
_entity_poly.type
_entity_poly.pdbx_seq_one_letter_code
_entity_poly.pdbx_strand_id
1 'polypeptide(L)' 'MSAEPVEIEKLEVSSRLKNCMRRSGVSDLRDIIRIPKESIFRIRNMGDATYKELQE' A
#
# COMPACT_ATOMS: atom_id res chain seq x y z
N MET A 1 20.78 10.93 0.24
CA MET A 1 19.48 11.61 0.41
C MET A 1 18.63 10.72 1.30
N SER A 2 18.44 11.09 2.56
CA SER A 2 17.47 10.41 3.43
C SER A 2 16.09 10.85 2.98
N ALA A 3 15.38 10.02 2.22
CA ALA A 3 13.99 10.26 1.92
C ALA A 3 13.19 10.00 3.21
N GLU A 4 12.52 11.03 3.71
CA GLU A 4 11.60 10.89 4.84
C GLU A 4 10.50 9.86 4.50
N PRO A 5 10.08 9.03 5.47
CA PRO A 5 8.97 8.11 5.25
C PRO A 5 7.71 8.85 4.84
N VAL A 6 7.15 8.46 3.70
CA VAL A 6 5.83 8.91 3.27
C VAL A 6 4.80 7.96 3.84
N GLU A 7 4.09 8.41 4.88
CA GLU A 7 3.01 7.65 5.51
C GLU A 7 1.84 7.43 4.55
N ILE A 8 1.29 6.21 4.54
CA ILE A 8 0.13 5.86 3.72
C ILE A 8 -1.09 6.73 4.04
N GLU A 9 -1.24 7.13 5.31
CA GLU A 9 -2.38 7.96 5.76
C GLU A 9 -2.40 9.35 5.11
N LYS A 10 -1.23 9.88 4.75
CA LYS A 10 -1.07 11.20 4.11
C LYS A 10 -1.30 11.18 2.60
N LEU A 11 -1.40 9.99 1.98
CA LEU A 11 -1.64 9.85 0.56
C LEU A 11 -3.10 10.15 0.21
N GLU A 12 -3.34 10.79 -0.94
CA GLU A 12 -4.68 11.04 -1.49
C GLU A 12 -5.21 9.81 -2.25
N VAL A 13 -5.28 8.68 -1.56
CA VAL A 13 -5.80 7.40 -2.09
C VAL A 13 -7.07 6.98 -1.36
N SER A 14 -7.79 6.03 -1.94
CA SER A 14 -9.03 5.52 -1.37
C SER A 14 -8.84 4.96 0.04
N SER A 15 -9.90 5.08 0.84
CA SER A 15 -9.97 4.43 2.15
C SER A 15 -9.79 2.91 2.05
N ARG A 16 -10.14 2.29 0.91
CA ARG A 16 -9.94 0.87 0.67
C ARG A 16 -8.45 0.54 0.58
N LEU A 17 -7.67 1.29 -0.19
CA LEU A 17 -6.23 1.09 -0.29
C LEU A 17 -5.54 1.30 1.07
N LYS A 18 -5.87 2.39 1.78
CA LYS A 18 -5.34 2.65 3.13
C LYS A 18 -5.66 1.50 4.10
N ASN A 19 -6.89 1.01 4.08
CA ASN A 19 -7.31 -0.11 4.93
C ASN A 19 -6.62 -1.42 4.58
N CYS A 20 -6.34 -1.69 3.30
CA CYS A 20 -5.56 -2.86 2.90
C CYS A 20 -4.14 -2.78 3.48
N MET A 21 -3.47 -1.64 3.28
CA MET A 21 -2.10 -1.40 3.77
C MET A 21 -2.01 -1.49 5.29
N ARG A 22 -2.87 -0.79 6.01
CA ARG A 22 -2.90 -0.80 7.48
C ARG A 22 -3.09 -2.22 8.05
N ARG A 23 -3.95 -3.04 7.42
CA ARG A 23 -4.21 -4.43 7.86
C ARG A 23 -3.07 -5.38 7.52
N SER A 24 -2.29 -5.09 6.48
CA SER A 24 -1.06 -5.83 6.16
C SER A 24 0.16 -5.35 6.96
N GLY A 25 0.00 -4.39 7.87
CA GLY A 25 1.11 -3.84 8.66
C GLY A 25 2.00 -2.86 7.87
N VAL A 26 1.51 -2.34 6.75
CA VAL A 26 2.19 -1.34 5.92
C VAL A 26 1.84 0.05 6.45
N SER A 27 2.86 0.80 6.85
CA SER A 27 2.71 2.13 7.45
C SER A 27 3.22 3.25 6.54
N ASP A 28 4.23 2.97 5.73
CA ASP A 28 4.81 3.92 4.78
C ASP A 28 5.13 3.27 3.42
N LEU A 29 5.48 4.10 2.42
CA LEU A 29 5.77 3.62 1.06
C LEU A 29 6.95 2.63 0.98
N ARG A 30 7.91 2.67 1.92
CA ARG A 30 9.08 1.78 1.93
C ARG A 30 8.68 0.37 2.29
N ASP A 31 7.65 0.21 3.13
CA ASP A 31 7.07 -1.10 3.46
C ASP A 31 6.48 -1.75 2.21
N ILE A 32 5.83 -0.96 1.33
CA ILE A 32 5.25 -1.48 0.07
C ILE A 32 6.33 -2.07 -0.84
N ILE A 33 7.46 -1.36 -1.00
CA ILE A 33 8.57 -1.80 -1.86
C ILE A 33 9.15 -3.16 -1.41
N ARG A 34 9.00 -3.49 -0.13
CA ARG A 34 9.46 -4.77 0.44
C ARG A 34 8.48 -5.92 0.20
N ILE A 35 7.26 -5.64 -0.25
CA ILE A 35 6.25 -6.66 -0.53
C ILE A 35 6.48 -7.21 -1.94
N PRO A 36 6.74 -8.52 -2.09
CA PRO A 36 6.82 -9.13 -3.42
C PRO A 36 5.52 -8.96 -4.17
N LYS A 37 5.60 -8.72 -5.49
CA LYS A 37 4.41 -8.48 -6.33
C LYS A 37 3.41 -9.63 -6.26
N GLU A 38 3.88 -10.86 -6.15
CA GLU A 38 3.07 -12.07 -6.03
C GLU A 38 2.33 -12.16 -4.68
N SER A 39 2.80 -11.40 -3.68
CA SER A 39 2.19 -11.29 -2.35
C SER A 39 1.14 -10.21 -2.28
N ILE A 40 1.11 -9.25 -3.22
CA ILE A 40 0.20 -8.10 -3.15
C ILE A 40 -1.26 -8.56 -3.12
N PHE A 41 -1.63 -9.52 -3.98
CA PHE A 41 -2.97 -10.09 -4.06
C PHE A 41 -3.32 -11.01 -2.87
N ARG A 42 -2.36 -11.35 -2.01
CA ARG A 42 -2.63 -12.05 -0.74
C ARG A 42 -3.07 -11.10 0.37
N ILE A 43 -2.88 -9.79 0.19
CA ILE A 43 -3.38 -8.79 1.14
C ILE A 43 -4.91 -8.84 1.12
N ARG A 44 -5.51 -8.99 2.29
CA ARG A 44 -6.97 -9.06 2.42
C ARG A 44 -7.62 -7.81 1.79
N ASN A 45 -8.61 -8.03 0.94
CA ASN A 45 -9.33 -7.00 0.18
C ASN A 45 -8.51 -6.32 -0.93
N MET A 46 -7.32 -6.83 -1.26
CA MET A 46 -6.58 -6.42 -2.45
C MET A 46 -7.18 -7.09 -3.69
N GLY A 47 -8.00 -6.33 -4.44
CA GLY A 47 -8.49 -6.74 -5.75
C GLY A 47 -7.90 -5.87 -6.85
N ASP A 48 -8.17 -6.20 -8.11
CA ASP A 48 -7.55 -5.54 -9.28
C ASP A 48 -7.71 -4.02 -9.27
N ALA A 49 -8.88 -3.49 -8.90
CA ALA A 49 -9.13 -2.05 -8.84
C ALA A 49 -8.25 -1.36 -7.78
N THR A 50 -8.09 -1.98 -6.59
CA THR A 50 -7.26 -1.45 -5.51
C THR A 50 -5.77 -1.58 -5.83
N TYR A 51 -5.39 -2.67 -6.50
CA TYR A 51 -4.03 -2.85 -6.97
C TYR A 51 -3.68 -1.84 -8.07
N LYS A 52 -4.60 -1.55 -8.98
CA LYS A 52 -4.42 -0.53 -10.01
C LYS A 52 -4.21 0.86 -9.38
N GLU A 53 -5.04 1.22 -8.40
CA GLU A 53 -4.90 2.48 -7.65
C GLU A 53 -3.55 2.59 -6.94
N LEU A 54 -3.00 1.48 -6.45
CA LEU A 54 -1.66 1.46 -5.84
C LEU A 54 -0.53 1.77 -6.85
N GLN A 55 -0.76 1.52 -8.14
CA GLN A 55 0.23 1.74 -9.19
C GLN A 55 0.12 3.12 -9.87
N GLU A 56 -0.95 3.87 -9.63
CA GLU A 56 -1.16 5.24 -10.12
C GLU A 56 -0.38 6.26 -9.26
#